data_AF-G6A0I4-F1
#
_entry.id   AF-G6A0I4-F1
#
_cell.length_a   1.000
_cell.length_b   1.000
_cell.length_c   1.000
_cell.angle_alpha   90.00
_cell.angle_beta   90.00
_cell.angle_gamma   90.00
#
_symmetry.space_group_name_H-M   'P 1'
#
loop_
_entity.id
_entity.type
_entity.pdbx_description
1 polymer ?
#
loop_
_entity_poly.entity_id
_entity_poly.type
_entity_poly.pdbx_seq_one_letter_code
_entity_poly.pdbx_strand_id
1 'polypeptide(L)' 'MSGVRIFLVLILVFGFGGLAFLSTWPIPAPEKTISKVIPNARFTN' A
#
# COMPACT_ATOMS: atom_id res chain seq x y z
N MET A 1 -24.91 7.22 -19.35
CA MET A 1 -23.65 8.00 -19.34
C MET A 1 -22.69 7.36 -20.34
N SER A 2 -21.99 8.15 -21.18
CA SER A 2 -20.98 7.59 -22.12
C SER A 2 -19.77 7.02 -21.37
N GLY A 3 -19.14 5.97 -21.91
CA GLY A 3 -17.96 5.34 -21.32
C GLY A 3 -16.79 6.31 -21.05
N VAL A 4 -16.63 7.32 -21.91
CA VAL A 4 -15.64 8.40 -21.71
C VAL A 4 -15.91 9.20 -20.43
N ARG A 5 -17.18 9.46 -20.13
CA ARG A 5 -17.55 10.20 -18.92
C ARG A 5 -17.26 9.39 -17.66
N ILE A 6 -17.51 8.07 -17.69
CA ILE A 6 -17.20 7.17 -16.58
C ILE A 6 -15.69 7.13 -16.34
N PHE A 7 -14.90 7.00 -17.40
CA PHE A 7 -13.45 7.00 -17.31
C PHE A 7 -12.88 8.28 -16.69
N LEU A 8 -13.39 9.45 -17.10
CA LEU A 8 -12.97 10.73 -16.53
C LEU A 8 -13.33 10.86 -15.04
N VAL A 9 -14.50 10.37 -14.64
CA VAL A 9 -14.90 10.34 -13.22
C VAL A 9 -13.98 9.43 -12.41
N LEU A 10 -13.59 8.27 -12.95
CA LEU A 10 -12.65 7.37 -12.28
C LEU A 10 -11.28 8.02 -12.11
N ILE A 11 -10.76 8.68 -13.15
CA ILE A 11 -9.49 9.44 -13.03
C ILE A 11 -9.60 10.51 -11.95
N LEU A 12 -10.71 11.25 -11.91
CA LEU A 12 -10.92 12.28 -10.91
C LEU A 12 -10.90 11.67 -9.50
N VAL A 13 -11.66 10.61 -9.27
CA VAL A 13 -11.79 9.99 -7.93
C VAL A 13 -10.48 9.33 -7.50
N PHE A 14 -9.88 8.49 -8.34
CA PHE A 14 -8.66 7.75 -7.98
C PHE A 14 -7.41 8.63 -8.02
N GLY A 15 -7.35 9.61 -8.92
CA GLY A 15 -6.24 10.56 -9.00
C GLY A 15 -6.22 11.47 -7.76
N PHE A 16 -7.29 12.24 -7.53
CA PHE A 16 -7.33 13.15 -6.37
C PHE A 16 -7.44 12.39 -5.05
N GLY A 17 -8.21 11.31 -4.98
CA GLY A 17 -8.31 10.47 -3.79
C GLY A 17 -6.98 9.78 -3.44
N GLY A 18 -6.25 9.28 -4.44
CA GLY A 18 -4.93 8.71 -4.26
C GLY A 18 -3.90 9.73 -3.80
N LEU A 19 -3.90 10.93 -4.38
CA LEU A 19 -3.03 12.03 -3.95
C LEU A 19 -3.33 12.48 -2.52
N ALA A 20 -4.62 12.62 -2.17
CA ALA A 20 -5.03 12.97 -0.80
C ALA A 20 -4.56 11.90 0.19
N PHE A 21 -4.81 10.62 -0.09
CA PHE A 21 -4.34 9.51 0.72
C PHE A 21 -2.83 9.57 0.95
N LEU A 22 -2.04 9.68 -0.12
CA LEU A 22 -0.57 9.75 -0.03
C LEU A 22 -0.08 10.98 0.73
N SER A 23 -0.77 12.13 0.62
CA SER A 23 -0.40 13.34 1.35
C SER A 23 -0.60 13.22 2.87
N THR A 24 -1.55 12.38 3.28
CA THR A 24 -1.94 12.22 4.70
C THR A 24 -1.38 10.97 5.36
N TRP A 25 -0.84 10.03 4.59
CA TRP A 25 -0.35 8.75 5.11
C TRP A 25 1.16 8.83 5.39
N PRO A 26 1.59 9.15 6.63
CA PRO A 26 2.99 9.02 6.99
C PRO A 26 3.37 7.54 6.93
N ILE A 27 4.36 7.20 6.09
CA ILE A 27 4.93 5.86 6.11
C ILE A 27 5.90 5.81 7.30
N PRO A 28 5.61 5.02 8.36
CA PRO A 28 6.50 4.93 9.51
C PRO A 28 7.83 4.30 9.09
N ALA A 29 8.91 4.65 9.81
CA ALA A 29 10.18 3.97 9.62
C ALA A 29 10.00 2.46 9.89
N PRO A 30 10.73 1.58 9.17
CA PRO A 30 10.67 0.15 9.42
C PRO A 30 11.00 -0.17 10.88
N GLU A 31 10.03 -0.71 11.64
CA GLU A 31 10.21 -0.98 13.07
C GLU A 31 11.12 -2.18 13.32
N LYS A 32 11.15 -3.13 12.37
CA LYS A 32 11.93 -4.36 12.52
C LYS A 32 12.31 -4.94 11.17
N THR A 33 13.58 -5.30 11.02
CA THR A 33 14.05 -6.16 9.94
C THR A 33 13.58 -7.59 10.22
N ILE A 34 12.56 -8.05 9.49
CA ILE A 34 12.11 -9.44 9.53
C ILE A 34 13.00 -10.26 8.61
N SER A 35 13.86 -11.10 9.17
CA SER A 35 14.56 -12.13 8.41
C SER A 35 13.70 -13.39 8.37
N LYS A 36 13.35 -13.86 7.17
CA LYS A 36 12.62 -15.12 6.96
C LYS A 36 13.56 -16.31 7.10
N VAL A 37 14.17 -16.45 8.27
CA VAL A 37 15.01 -17.59 8.64
C VAL A 37 14.30 -18.38 9.72
N ILE A 38 14.40 -19.72 9.66
CA ILE A 38 13.92 -20.59 10.72
C ILE A 38 14.81 -20.34 11.95
N PRO A 39 14.24 -19.92 13.11
CA PRO A 39 15.05 -19.71 14.30
C PRO A 39 15.73 -21.01 14.71
N ASN A 40 17.01 -20.96 15.10
CA ASN A 40 17.77 -22.17 15.43
C ASN A 40 17.13 -23.01 16.54
N ALA A 41 16.41 -22.38 17.47
CA ALA A 41 15.62 -23.05 18.52
C ALA A 41 14.48 -23.95 18.00
N ARG A 42 14.15 -23.89 16.70
CA ARG A 42 13.17 -24.77 16.04
C ARG A 42 13.80 -26.05 15.48
N PHE A 43 15.11 -26.13 15.37
CA PHE A 43 15.79 -27.36 14.99
C PHE A 43 15.96 -28.24 16.23
N THR A 44 15.14 -29.27 16.37
CA THR A 44 15.34 -30.33 17.37
C THR A 44 16.29 -31.39 16.83
N ASN A 45 17.12 -31.97 17.69
CA ASN A 45 17.84 -33.23 17.41
C ASN A 45 16.92 -34.42 17.66
#